data_AF-A0A8T4X875-F1
#
_entry.id   AF-A0A8T4X875-F1
#
_cell.length_a   1.000
_cell.length_b   1.000
_cell.length_c   1.000
_cell.angle_alpha   90.00
_cell.angle_beta   90.00
_cell.angle_gamma   90.00
#
_symmetry.space_group_name_H-M   'P 1'
#
loop_
_entity.id
_entity.type
_entity.pdbx_description
1 polymer ?
#
loop_
_entity_poly.entity_id
_entity_poly.type
_entity_poly.pdbx_seq_one_letter_code
_entity_poly.pdbx_strand_id
1 'polypeptide(L)'
;MHSKIVFLFVFAIAIGSVSSAYAHKYQVIDDYKIEIGWDKEPPVQGIINSIELAVTYATETEKQKAAIDSSDKMDMEGMGHDEMKHDDDMEGMGHDEMKHDDDMEGMGHDEMKHDDDMDHEGGVSGLDDTIDITITLDGKTSMLAIVETEIGGIYHAEFTPHSTGFPVIHLSGMINNSKVELDMHPEEVESISILPPLKQIESGIEPSEVQCKEGLELFMRVHEDSSICVSSELGQRLMELGVVTHF
;
A
#
# COMPACT_ATOMS: atom_id res chain seq x y z
N MET A 1 56.95 3.66 18.72
CA MET A 1 56.09 2.58 19.24
C MET A 1 54.69 2.80 18.72
N HIS A 2 54.20 1.84 17.94
CA HIS A 2 52.87 1.83 17.37
C HIS A 2 51.87 1.40 18.44
N SER A 3 50.75 2.09 18.59
CA SER A 3 49.51 1.43 19.01
C SER A 3 48.34 2.22 18.42
N LYS A 4 47.68 1.60 17.44
CA LYS A 4 46.46 2.10 16.82
C LYS A 4 45.32 1.75 17.79
N ILE A 5 44.62 2.77 18.28
CA ILE A 5 43.37 2.61 19.02
C ILE A 5 42.33 2.14 18.00
N VAL A 6 41.88 0.90 18.14
CA VAL A 6 40.75 0.35 17.39
C VAL A 6 39.51 0.56 18.25
N PHE A 7 38.64 1.49 17.86
CA PHE A 7 37.28 1.58 18.38
C PHE A 7 36.40 0.68 17.53
N LEU A 8 35.96 -0.43 18.12
CA LEU A 8 34.98 -1.34 17.53
C LEU A 8 33.61 -0.92 18.08
N PHE A 9 32.86 -0.11 17.32
CA PHE A 9 31.45 0.16 17.59
C PHE A 9 30.63 -0.94 16.90
N VAL A 10 30.18 -1.93 17.67
CA VAL A 10 29.15 -2.86 17.21
C VAL A 10 27.82 -2.24 17.59
N PHE A 11 27.17 -1.58 16.63
CA PHE A 11 25.78 -1.15 16.78
C PHE A 11 24.91 -2.29 16.28
N ALA A 12 24.40 -3.11 17.19
CA ALA A 12 23.36 -4.08 16.87
C ALA A 12 22.04 -3.30 16.68
N ILE A 13 21.78 -2.81 15.47
CA ILE A 13 20.48 -2.26 15.12
C ILE A 13 19.56 -3.45 14.88
N ALA A 14 18.67 -3.72 15.83
CA ALA A 14 17.50 -4.53 15.60
C ALA A 14 16.62 -3.79 14.58
N ILE A 15 16.73 -4.13 13.30
CA ILE A 15 15.80 -3.67 12.28
C ILE A 15 14.50 -4.45 12.52
N GLY A 16 13.67 -3.94 13.42
CA GLY A 16 12.26 -4.27 13.42
C GLY A 16 11.68 -3.75 12.11
N SER A 17 11.15 -4.65 11.29
CA SER A 17 10.37 -4.30 10.12
C SER A 17 9.18 -3.49 10.59
N VAL A 18 9.25 -2.17 10.43
CA VAL A 18 8.08 -1.32 10.54
C VAL A 18 7.21 -1.60 9.32
N SER A 19 6.26 -2.51 9.48
CA SER A 19 5.11 -2.60 8.60
C SER A 19 4.22 -1.39 8.91
N SER A 20 4.64 -0.20 8.49
CA SER A 20 3.76 0.96 8.41
C SER A 20 2.71 0.70 7.32
N ALA A 21 1.52 1.25 7.51
CA ALA A 21 0.33 1.14 6.67
C ALA A 21 0.61 1.21 5.16
N TYR A 22 -0.32 0.68 4.35
CA TYR A 22 -0.22 0.52 2.89
C TYR A 22 -0.09 1.89 2.19
N ALA A 23 1.11 2.46 2.25
CA ALA A 23 1.48 3.64 1.50
C ALA A 23 1.70 3.21 0.04
N HIS A 24 1.06 3.90 -0.90
CA HIS A 24 1.30 3.77 -2.34
C HIS A 24 2.82 3.68 -2.57
N LYS A 25 3.28 2.54 -3.08
CA LYS A 25 4.71 2.33 -3.27
C LYS A 25 5.16 3.15 -4.46
N TYR A 26 6.24 3.91 -4.28
CA TYR A 26 6.88 4.61 -5.38
C TYR A 26 8.18 3.94 -5.81
N GLN A 27 8.58 4.17 -7.05
CA GLN A 27 9.94 3.93 -7.52
C GLN A 27 10.55 5.24 -7.99
N VAL A 28 11.85 5.41 -7.74
CA VAL A 28 12.61 6.55 -8.26
C VAL A 28 13.45 6.07 -9.43
N ILE A 29 13.28 6.70 -10.59
CA ILE A 29 14.09 6.47 -11.79
C ILE A 29 14.62 7.81 -12.27
N ASP A 30 15.94 7.93 -12.31
CA ASP A 30 16.66 9.18 -12.57
C ASP A 30 16.16 10.32 -11.66
N ASP A 31 15.44 11.30 -12.24
CA ASP A 31 14.92 12.47 -11.56
C ASP A 31 13.43 12.37 -11.22
N TYR A 32 12.81 11.21 -11.44
CA TYR A 32 11.35 11.05 -11.34
C TYR A 32 10.95 10.08 -10.22
N LYS A 33 9.95 10.48 -9.46
CA LYS A 33 9.19 9.61 -8.57
C LYS A 33 7.95 9.13 -9.33
N ILE A 34 7.76 7.82 -9.39
CA ILE A 34 6.66 7.17 -10.09
C ILE A 34 5.87 6.35 -9.08
N GLU A 35 4.59 6.67 -8.94
CA GLU A 35 3.61 6.00 -8.08
C GLU A 35 2.51 5.42 -8.96
N ILE A 36 2.15 4.16 -8.73
CA ILE A 36 1.05 3.50 -9.43
C ILE A 36 0.22 2.71 -8.41
N GLY A 37 -1.09 2.93 -8.41
CA GLY A 37 -2.03 2.26 -7.53
C GLY A 37 -3.43 2.19 -8.12
N TRP A 38 -4.39 1.80 -7.29
CA TRP A 38 -5.81 1.92 -7.61
C TRP A 38 -6.32 3.30 -7.19
N ASP A 39 -7.22 3.89 -7.99
CA ASP A 39 -7.93 5.12 -7.63
C ASP A 39 -8.84 4.90 -6.40
N LYS A 40 -9.48 3.72 -6.33
CA LYS A 40 -10.31 3.30 -5.19
C LYS A 40 -9.81 2.01 -4.58
N GLU A 41 -9.56 2.01 -3.28
CA GLU A 41 -9.04 0.86 -2.54
C GLU A 41 -10.00 0.37 -1.45
N PRO A 42 -10.23 -0.95 -1.32
CA PRO A 42 -9.61 -2.01 -2.12
C PRO A 42 -10.25 -2.13 -3.52
N PRO A 43 -9.52 -2.61 -4.54
CA PRO A 43 -10.09 -2.94 -5.83
C PRO A 43 -11.02 -4.16 -5.74
N VAL A 44 -12.19 -4.11 -6.36
CA VAL A 44 -13.21 -5.18 -6.27
C VAL A 44 -13.55 -5.75 -7.62
N GLN A 45 -13.57 -7.09 -7.70
CA GLN A 45 -13.98 -7.80 -8.90
C GLN A 45 -15.37 -7.34 -9.39
N GLY A 46 -15.42 -6.89 -10.64
CA GLY A 46 -16.64 -6.47 -11.33
C GLY A 46 -17.05 -5.02 -11.08
N ILE A 47 -16.35 -4.29 -10.20
CA ILE A 47 -16.60 -2.87 -9.93
C ILE A 47 -15.64 -2.03 -10.76
N ILE A 48 -16.16 -1.00 -11.43
CA ILE A 48 -15.33 -0.09 -12.23
C ILE A 48 -14.40 0.70 -11.31
N ASN A 49 -13.13 0.77 -11.71
CA ASN A 49 -12.09 1.51 -11.01
C ASN A 49 -11.14 2.13 -12.05
N SER A 50 -10.09 2.79 -11.58
CA SER A 50 -8.99 3.28 -12.41
C SER A 50 -7.66 2.85 -11.80
N ILE A 51 -6.68 2.65 -12.67
CA ILE A 51 -5.27 2.72 -12.28
C ILE A 51 -4.89 4.19 -12.23
N GLU A 52 -4.40 4.64 -11.08
CA GLU A 52 -3.82 5.96 -10.93
C GLU A 52 -2.29 5.86 -11.08
N LEU A 53 -1.74 6.66 -11.99
CA LEU A 53 -0.31 6.89 -12.15
C LEU A 53 -0.03 8.33 -11.74
N ALA A 54 0.85 8.53 -10.77
CA ALA A 54 1.43 9.83 -10.46
C ALA A 54 2.91 9.86 -10.84
N VAL A 55 3.31 10.88 -11.60
CA VAL A 55 4.69 11.14 -11.98
C VAL A 55 5.07 12.53 -11.50
N THR A 56 6.01 12.60 -10.56
CA THR A 56 6.55 13.86 -10.05
C THR A 56 8.08 13.88 -10.12
N TYR A 57 8.69 15.04 -9.90
CA TYR A 57 10.14 15.10 -9.72
C TYR A 57 10.53 14.55 -8.34
N ALA A 58 11.47 13.62 -8.32
CA ALA A 58 12.02 13.07 -7.09
C ALA A 58 12.86 14.12 -6.36
N THR A 59 12.68 14.21 -5.04
CA THR A 59 13.53 14.99 -4.16
C THR A 59 14.90 14.34 -4.00
N GLU A 60 15.90 15.12 -3.60
CA GLU A 60 17.25 14.59 -3.35
C GLU A 60 17.28 13.52 -2.25
N THR A 61 16.37 13.60 -1.27
CA THR A 61 16.21 12.61 -0.21
C THR A 61 15.70 11.28 -0.77
N GLU A 62 14.69 11.31 -1.65
CA GLU A 62 14.13 10.12 -2.28
C GLU A 62 15.13 9.45 -3.20
N LYS A 63 15.90 10.22 -3.98
CA LYS A 63 17.01 9.71 -4.80
C LYS A 63 18.06 8.99 -3.96
N GLN A 64 18.45 9.56 -2.82
CA GLN A 64 19.41 8.93 -1.91
C GLN A 64 18.88 7.63 -1.32
N LYS A 65 17.61 7.60 -0.90
CA LYS A 65 16.97 6.39 -0.38
C LYS A 65 16.94 5.29 -1.43
N ALA A 66 16.53 5.61 -2.66
CA ALA A 66 16.51 4.64 -3.76
C ALA A 66 17.91 4.08 -4.11
N ALA A 67 18.95 4.91 -4.00
CA ALA A 67 20.34 4.46 -4.20
C ALA A 67 20.81 3.48 -3.11
N ILE A 68 20.41 3.68 -1.85
CA ILE A 68 20.73 2.78 -0.73
C ILE A 68 19.99 1.45 -0.89
N ASP A 69 18.68 1.49 -1.18
CA ASP A 69 17.88 0.27 -1.40
C ASP A 69 18.43 -0.58 -2.57
N SER A 70 19.07 0.07 -3.53
CA SER A 70 19.74 -0.59 -4.66
C SER A 70 21.09 -1.21 -4.28
N SER A 71 21.85 -0.62 -3.34
CA SER A 71 23.13 -1.19 -2.90
C SER A 71 22.96 -2.43 -2.03
N ASP A 72 21.96 -2.45 -1.15
CA ASP A 72 21.73 -3.58 -0.25
C ASP A 72 21.28 -4.86 -0.98
N LYS A 73 20.65 -4.72 -2.16
CA LYS A 73 20.29 -5.86 -3.02
C LYS A 73 21.50 -6.57 -3.64
N MET A 74 22.63 -5.89 -3.83
CA MET A 74 23.82 -6.50 -4.44
C MET A 74 24.60 -7.42 -3.49
N ASP A 75 24.42 -7.30 -2.17
CA ASP A 75 25.15 -8.10 -1.19
C ASP A 75 24.51 -9.47 -0.88
N MET A 76 23.28 -9.73 -1.35
CA MET A 76 22.54 -10.97 -1.09
C MET A 76 22.66 -12.05 -2.18
N GLU A 77 23.08 -11.71 -3.41
CA GLU A 77 23.25 -12.70 -4.49
C GLU A 77 24.59 -13.47 -4.42
N GLY A 78 25.44 -13.18 -3.43
CA GLY A 78 26.78 -13.76 -3.29
C GLY A 78 26.92 -14.97 -2.36
N MET A 79 25.88 -15.36 -1.61
CA MET A 79 26.00 -16.49 -0.67
C MET A 79 25.53 -17.80 -1.31
N GLY A 80 26.47 -18.46 -1.98
CA GLY A 80 26.35 -19.86 -2.35
C GLY A 80 26.03 -20.74 -1.14
N HIS A 81 25.10 -21.66 -1.33
CA HIS A 81 24.80 -22.73 -0.39
C HIS A 81 26.04 -23.63 -0.19
N ASP A 82 26.82 -23.36 0.85
CA ASP A 82 27.73 -24.36 1.41
C ASP A 82 27.18 -24.88 2.74
N GLU A 83 27.01 -26.19 2.76
CA GLU A 83 26.45 -27.04 3.81
C GLU A 83 26.96 -26.72 5.22
N MET A 84 26.08 -26.28 6.11
CA MET A 84 26.35 -26.29 7.56
C MET A 84 26.11 -27.68 8.12
N LYS A 85 27.20 -28.36 8.48
CA LYS A 85 27.19 -29.49 9.41
C LYS A 85 26.84 -28.98 10.80
N HIS A 86 25.78 -29.52 11.38
CA HIS A 86 25.50 -29.41 12.80
C HIS A 86 26.44 -30.33 13.58
N ASP A 87 27.27 -29.75 14.43
CA ASP A 87 27.78 -30.45 15.61
C ASP A 87 27.26 -29.69 16.83
N ASP A 88 26.51 -30.41 17.64
CA ASP A 88 26.01 -30.04 18.95
C ASP A 88 27.16 -29.72 19.90
N ASP A 89 27.00 -28.65 20.70
CA ASP A 89 27.39 -28.61 22.12
C ASP A 89 27.30 -27.15 22.62
N MET A 90 26.41 -26.88 23.57
CA MET A 90 26.81 -26.29 24.86
C MET A 90 25.62 -26.23 25.81
N GLU A 91 25.78 -26.98 26.90
CA GLU A 91 24.98 -26.86 28.11
C GLU A 91 25.26 -25.56 28.85
N GLY A 92 24.17 -24.98 29.39
CA GLY A 92 24.11 -24.51 30.77
C GLY A 92 24.83 -23.21 31.12
N MET A 93 24.04 -22.17 31.39
CA MET A 93 24.15 -21.38 32.62
C MET A 93 22.91 -20.47 32.77
N GLY A 94 22.25 -20.56 33.92
CA GLY A 94 21.10 -19.75 34.29
C GLY A 94 21.45 -18.58 35.21
N HIS A 95 20.38 -17.85 35.53
CA HIS A 95 20.21 -16.79 36.53
C HIS A 95 20.70 -15.39 36.12
N ASP A 96 19.79 -14.43 35.96
CA ASP A 96 19.25 -13.68 37.10
C ASP A 96 18.01 -12.86 36.72
N GLU A 97 17.04 -12.83 37.63
CA GLU A 97 15.84 -11.99 37.60
C GLU A 97 16.23 -10.51 37.75
N MET A 98 15.83 -9.68 36.79
CA MET A 98 15.72 -8.24 36.99
C MET A 98 14.26 -7.80 36.93
N LYS A 99 13.85 -7.18 38.03
CA LYS A 99 12.55 -6.60 38.31
C LYS A 99 12.30 -5.42 37.36
N HIS A 100 11.14 -5.41 36.72
CA HIS A 100 10.59 -4.22 36.08
C HIS A 100 9.67 -3.52 37.08
N ASP A 101 10.16 -2.41 37.63
CA ASP A 101 9.31 -1.42 38.28
C ASP A 101 8.99 -0.32 37.25
N ASP A 102 7.73 0.08 37.28
CA ASP A 102 7.06 1.08 36.46
C ASP A 102 7.69 2.48 36.54
N ASP A 103 7.56 3.26 35.46
CA ASP A 103 7.29 4.72 35.44
C ASP A 103 7.89 5.38 34.19
N MET A 104 7.15 5.36 33.08
CA MET A 104 7.18 6.46 32.10
C MET A 104 5.75 6.76 31.65
N GLU A 105 5.09 7.62 32.44
CA GLU A 105 3.95 8.38 31.96
C GLU A 105 4.38 9.44 30.94
N GLY A 106 3.56 9.61 29.91
CA GLY A 106 3.35 10.91 29.28
C GLY A 106 4.27 11.25 28.11
N MET A 107 4.09 10.58 26.98
CA MET A 107 4.31 11.23 25.69
C MET A 107 3.03 11.10 24.87
N GLY A 108 2.39 12.24 24.64
CA GLY A 108 1.14 12.36 23.89
C GLY A 108 1.29 11.76 22.50
N HIS A 109 0.38 10.87 22.17
CA HIS A 109 0.09 10.56 20.78
C HIS A 109 -0.58 11.80 20.19
N ASP A 110 0.23 12.72 19.68
CA ASP A 110 -0.25 13.65 18.68
C ASP A 110 -0.74 12.78 17.51
N GLU A 111 -2.06 12.77 17.33
CA GLU A 111 -2.72 12.27 16.12
C GLU A 111 -2.12 13.01 14.92
N MET A 112 -1.07 12.45 14.33
CA MET A 112 -0.74 12.74 12.95
C MET A 112 -1.86 12.12 12.12
N LYS A 113 -2.82 12.97 11.73
CA LYS A 113 -3.63 12.73 10.55
C LYS A 113 -2.65 12.49 9.40
N HIS A 114 -2.61 11.26 8.93
CA HIS A 114 -1.99 10.96 7.66
C HIS A 114 -2.98 11.40 6.61
N ASP A 115 -2.68 12.53 5.97
CA ASP A 115 -3.33 12.92 4.74
C ASP A 115 -2.87 11.92 3.68
N ASP A 116 -3.80 11.16 3.11
CA ASP A 116 -3.61 10.21 2.01
C ASP A 116 -3.42 10.92 0.65
N ASP A 117 -2.99 12.19 0.68
CA ASP A 117 -2.79 13.00 -0.51
C ASP A 117 -1.37 12.78 -1.03
N MET A 118 -1.23 12.20 -2.23
CA MET A 118 0.06 12.22 -2.93
C MET A 118 0.50 13.69 -3.06
N ASP A 119 1.69 14.06 -2.60
CA ASP A 119 2.20 15.43 -2.77
C ASP A 119 2.31 15.77 -4.27
N HIS A 120 1.36 16.57 -4.78
CA HIS A 120 1.25 16.89 -6.21
C HIS A 120 2.13 18.06 -6.68
N GLU A 121 2.98 18.62 -5.82
CA GLU A 121 3.92 19.67 -6.25
C GLU A 121 4.99 19.09 -7.17
N GLY A 122 5.06 19.59 -8.41
CA GLY A 122 6.07 19.17 -9.39
C GLY A 122 5.68 17.96 -10.24
N GLY A 123 4.38 17.79 -10.52
CA GLY A 123 3.90 16.80 -11.48
C GLY A 123 4.46 16.99 -12.90
N VAL A 124 4.66 15.88 -13.62
CA VAL A 124 5.17 15.84 -14.99
C VAL A 124 4.04 15.52 -15.97
N SER A 125 3.60 16.54 -16.70
CA SER A 125 2.48 16.47 -17.64
C SER A 125 2.84 15.98 -19.05
N GLY A 126 1.83 15.58 -19.83
CA GLY A 126 1.94 15.23 -21.25
C GLY A 126 2.67 13.91 -21.55
N LEU A 127 2.50 12.91 -20.68
CA LEU A 127 3.12 11.58 -20.82
C LEU A 127 2.22 10.53 -21.50
N ASP A 128 0.99 10.90 -21.85
CA ASP A 128 -0.04 10.02 -22.42
C ASP A 128 0.36 9.38 -23.76
N ASP A 129 1.19 10.07 -24.54
CA ASP A 129 1.73 9.58 -25.81
C ASP A 129 3.16 8.98 -25.69
N THR A 130 3.79 9.05 -24.51
CA THR A 130 5.21 8.65 -24.33
C THR A 130 5.41 7.47 -23.40
N ILE A 131 4.36 7.06 -22.69
CA ILE A 131 4.37 5.93 -21.76
C ILE A 131 3.27 4.94 -22.14
N ASP A 132 3.63 3.67 -22.18
CA ASP A 132 2.73 2.54 -22.29
C ASP A 132 2.55 1.89 -20.91
N ILE A 133 1.29 1.64 -20.53
CA ILE A 133 0.94 0.88 -19.33
C ILE A 133 0.19 -0.39 -19.73
N THR A 134 0.58 -1.51 -19.14
CA THR A 134 -0.19 -2.75 -19.22
C THR A 134 -0.46 -3.30 -17.83
N ILE A 135 -1.64 -3.88 -17.64
CA ILE A 135 -2.01 -4.61 -16.42
C ILE A 135 -2.14 -6.09 -16.74
N THR A 136 -1.49 -6.93 -15.95
CA THR A 136 -1.62 -8.38 -15.98
C THR A 136 -2.34 -8.84 -14.72
N LEU A 137 -3.51 -9.46 -14.88
CA LEU A 137 -4.31 -10.01 -13.80
C LEU A 137 -4.85 -11.38 -14.22
N ASP A 138 -4.70 -12.39 -13.36
CA ASP A 138 -5.07 -13.79 -13.66
C ASP A 138 -4.46 -14.30 -14.99
N GLY A 139 -3.20 -13.94 -15.24
CA GLY A 139 -2.46 -14.30 -16.45
C GLY A 139 -2.94 -13.61 -17.74
N LYS A 140 -3.92 -12.71 -17.66
CA LYS A 140 -4.41 -11.91 -18.79
C LYS A 140 -3.81 -10.50 -18.74
N THR A 141 -3.11 -10.13 -19.81
CA THR A 141 -2.54 -8.79 -19.99
C THR A 141 -3.47 -7.90 -20.82
N SER A 142 -3.69 -6.67 -20.38
CA SER A 142 -4.47 -5.63 -21.09
C SER A 142 -3.67 -4.33 -21.14
N MET A 143 -3.68 -3.65 -22.29
CA MET A 143 -3.09 -2.32 -22.43
C MET A 143 -4.07 -1.28 -21.91
N LEU A 144 -3.55 -0.30 -21.16
CA LEU A 144 -4.32 0.75 -20.53
C LEU A 144 -4.05 2.07 -21.23
N ALA A 145 -5.13 2.77 -21.60
CA ALA A 145 -5.03 4.14 -22.09
C ALA A 145 -5.07 5.09 -20.89
N ILE A 146 -3.99 5.83 -20.69
CA ILE A 146 -3.91 6.84 -19.65
C ILE A 146 -4.45 8.18 -20.14
N VAL A 147 -5.10 8.91 -19.25
CA VAL A 147 -5.59 10.27 -19.50
C VAL A 147 -5.11 11.14 -18.34
N GLU A 148 -4.42 12.24 -18.66
CA GLU A 148 -4.00 13.20 -17.64
C GLU A 148 -5.22 13.89 -17.01
N THR A 149 -5.21 14.02 -15.69
CA THR A 149 -6.28 14.70 -14.94
C THR A 149 -6.11 16.22 -14.96
N GLU A 150 -6.99 16.95 -14.28
CA GLU A 150 -6.83 18.40 -14.08
C GLU A 150 -5.61 18.74 -13.19
N ILE A 151 -5.13 17.77 -12.40
CA ILE A 151 -3.93 17.88 -11.59
C ILE A 151 -2.77 17.34 -12.41
N GLY A 152 -1.87 18.25 -12.82
CA GLY A 152 -0.75 17.91 -13.70
C GLY A 152 0.13 16.82 -13.10
N GLY A 153 0.52 15.84 -13.93
CA GLY A 153 1.32 14.69 -13.50
C GLY A 153 0.54 13.54 -12.86
N ILE A 154 -0.78 13.67 -12.67
CA ILE A 154 -1.67 12.55 -12.34
C ILE A 154 -2.39 12.08 -13.59
N TYR A 155 -2.40 10.78 -13.80
CA TYR A 155 -3.03 10.11 -14.92
C TYR A 155 -3.93 8.99 -14.44
N HIS A 156 -5.10 8.88 -15.04
CA HIS A 156 -6.04 7.78 -14.79
C HIS A 156 -6.16 6.88 -16.01
N ALA A 157 -6.22 5.58 -15.76
CA ALA A 157 -6.57 4.58 -16.75
C ALA A 157 -7.74 3.73 -16.23
N GLU A 158 -8.91 3.88 -16.83
CA GLU A 158 -10.10 3.11 -16.45
C GLU A 158 -9.85 1.61 -16.61
N PHE A 159 -10.19 0.84 -15.57
CA PHE A 159 -10.07 -0.61 -15.57
C PHE A 159 -11.14 -1.25 -14.69
N THR A 160 -11.86 -2.24 -15.24
CA THR A 160 -12.78 -3.09 -14.46
C THR A 160 -12.17 -4.48 -14.31
N PRO A 161 -11.70 -4.88 -13.10
CA PRO A 161 -11.16 -6.20 -12.90
C PRO A 161 -12.27 -7.26 -13.01
N HIS A 162 -12.03 -8.32 -13.77
CA HIS A 162 -13.01 -9.40 -13.95
C HIS A 162 -12.67 -10.68 -13.18
N SER A 163 -11.54 -10.69 -12.47
CA SER A 163 -11.03 -11.79 -11.66
C SER A 163 -10.41 -11.22 -10.39
N THR A 164 -10.40 -12.00 -9.31
CA THR A 164 -9.64 -11.67 -8.10
C THR A 164 -8.16 -11.97 -8.29
N GLY A 165 -7.31 -11.43 -7.41
CA GLY A 165 -5.90 -11.80 -7.31
C GLY A 165 -4.93 -10.62 -7.49
N PHE A 166 -3.65 -10.94 -7.56
CA PHE A 166 -2.56 -9.98 -7.51
C PHE A 166 -2.23 -9.44 -8.92
N PRO A 167 -2.59 -8.19 -9.24
CA PRO A 167 -2.20 -7.58 -10.49
C PRO A 167 -0.70 -7.27 -10.54
N VAL A 168 -0.15 -7.24 -11.75
CA VAL A 168 1.15 -6.64 -12.06
C VAL A 168 0.95 -5.57 -13.10
N ILE A 169 1.42 -4.36 -12.83
CA ILE A 169 1.41 -3.26 -13.78
C ILE A 169 2.82 -3.10 -14.34
N HIS A 170 2.93 -3.21 -15.65
CA HIS A 170 4.16 -2.90 -16.37
C HIS A 170 4.04 -1.52 -17.01
N LEU A 171 4.97 -0.63 -16.67
CA LEU A 171 5.09 0.70 -17.24
C LEU A 171 6.39 0.76 -18.05
N SER A 172 6.30 1.22 -19.29
CA SER A 172 7.48 1.42 -20.14
C SER A 172 7.34 2.66 -21.02
N GLY A 173 8.44 3.35 -21.32
CA GLY A 173 8.40 4.51 -22.20
C GLY A 173 9.49 5.53 -21.91
N MET A 174 9.16 6.79 -22.19
CA MET A 174 10.05 7.93 -22.00
C MET A 174 9.36 9.00 -21.14
N ILE A 175 10.07 9.45 -20.11
CA ILE A 175 9.73 10.65 -19.34
C ILE A 175 10.78 11.70 -19.69
N ASN A 176 10.39 12.68 -20.51
CA ASN A 176 11.32 13.61 -21.17
C ASN A 176 12.45 12.84 -21.91
N ASN A 177 13.67 12.81 -21.35
CA ASN A 177 14.84 12.13 -21.90
C ASN A 177 15.24 10.86 -21.15
N SER A 178 14.52 10.50 -20.08
CA SER A 178 14.76 9.30 -19.28
C SER A 178 13.91 8.14 -19.80
N LYS A 179 14.58 7.03 -20.11
CA LYS A 179 13.87 5.77 -20.42
C LYS A 179 13.43 5.14 -19.11
N VAL A 180 12.15 4.81 -19.01
CA VAL A 180 11.56 4.11 -17.86
C VAL A 180 11.04 2.74 -18.29
N GLU A 181 11.26 1.75 -17.43
CA GLU A 181 10.78 0.37 -17.61
C GLU A 181 10.74 -0.28 -16.24
N LEU A 182 9.55 -0.48 -15.68
CA LEU A 182 9.37 -0.95 -14.31
C LEU A 182 8.08 -1.77 -14.17
N ASP A 183 8.10 -2.67 -13.18
CA ASP A 183 6.92 -3.43 -12.75
C ASP A 183 6.48 -2.97 -11.36
N MET A 184 5.17 -2.81 -11.19
CA MET A 184 4.52 -2.49 -9.92
C MET A 184 3.49 -3.55 -9.55
N HIS A 185 3.30 -3.72 -8.25
CA HIS A 185 2.43 -4.74 -7.66
C HIS A 185 1.43 -4.02 -6.75
N PRO A 186 0.36 -3.43 -7.30
CA PRO A 186 -0.67 -2.76 -6.49
C PRO A 186 -1.51 -3.78 -5.71
N GLU A 187 -2.51 -3.30 -4.97
CA GLU A 187 -3.33 -4.13 -4.09
C GLU A 187 -4.05 -5.26 -4.83
N GLU A 188 -4.28 -6.36 -4.12
CA GLU A 188 -5.03 -7.52 -4.59
C GLU A 188 -6.47 -7.13 -4.93
N VAL A 189 -6.96 -7.59 -6.08
CA VAL A 189 -8.40 -7.51 -6.40
C VAL A 189 -9.16 -8.49 -5.53
N GLU A 190 -10.03 -7.96 -4.67
CA GLU A 190 -10.85 -8.73 -3.75
C GLU A 190 -12.23 -9.07 -4.33
N SER A 191 -12.88 -10.06 -3.71
CA SER A 191 -14.30 -10.34 -3.92
C SER A 191 -15.14 -9.48 -3.00
N ILE A 192 -16.25 -8.94 -3.50
CA ILE A 192 -17.23 -8.21 -2.69
C ILE A 192 -17.72 -9.01 -1.47
N SER A 193 -17.76 -10.35 -1.56
CA SER A 193 -18.29 -11.22 -0.51
C SER A 193 -17.46 -11.23 0.78
N ILE A 194 -16.17 -10.91 0.70
CA ILE A 194 -15.28 -10.90 1.86
C ILE A 194 -15.22 -9.52 2.53
N LEU A 195 -15.53 -8.47 1.77
CA LEU A 195 -15.39 -7.08 2.20
C LEU A 195 -16.45 -6.63 3.23
N PRO A 196 -16.03 -5.93 4.29
CA PRO A 196 -16.93 -5.19 5.15
C PRO A 196 -17.72 -4.10 4.38
N PRO A 197 -18.92 -3.72 4.85
CA PRO A 197 -19.74 -2.69 4.20
C PRO A 197 -19.02 -1.35 3.93
N LEU A 198 -18.24 -0.86 4.90
CA LEU A 198 -17.51 0.40 4.74
C LEU A 198 -16.45 0.31 3.64
N LYS A 199 -15.73 -0.82 3.57
CA LYS A 199 -14.73 -1.07 2.53
C LYS A 199 -15.37 -1.16 1.14
N GLN A 200 -16.58 -1.70 1.02
CA GLN A 200 -17.31 -1.70 -0.25
C GLN A 200 -17.61 -0.27 -0.74
N ILE A 201 -17.98 0.63 0.17
CA ILE A 201 -18.22 2.05 -0.16
C ILE A 201 -16.92 2.74 -0.57
N GLU A 202 -15.81 2.48 0.14
CA GLU A 202 -14.48 2.97 -0.22
C GLU A 202 -14.04 2.50 -1.62
N SER A 203 -14.41 1.27 -2.02
CA SER A 203 -14.24 0.75 -3.38
C SER A 203 -15.15 1.40 -4.44
N GLY A 204 -16.00 2.36 -4.06
CA GLY A 204 -16.90 3.09 -4.95
C GLY A 204 -18.27 2.46 -5.16
N ILE A 205 -18.69 1.52 -4.30
CA ILE A 205 -20.05 0.96 -4.32
C ILE A 205 -21.00 1.92 -3.60
N GLU A 206 -22.12 2.26 -4.23
CA GLU A 206 -23.13 3.14 -3.61
C GLU A 206 -23.69 2.51 -2.32
N PRO A 207 -24.04 3.31 -1.30
CA PRO A 207 -24.56 2.78 -0.03
C PRO A 207 -25.74 1.81 -0.17
N SER A 208 -26.58 2.00 -1.20
CA SER A 208 -27.74 1.17 -1.54
C SER A 208 -27.41 -0.13 -2.26
N GLU A 209 -26.19 -0.27 -2.80
CA GLU A 209 -25.71 -1.43 -3.55
C GLU A 209 -24.80 -2.34 -2.71
N VAL A 210 -24.50 -1.94 -1.47
CA VAL A 210 -23.68 -2.70 -0.53
C VAL A 210 -24.26 -4.09 -0.28
N GLN A 211 -23.41 -5.11 -0.40
CA GLN A 211 -23.78 -6.50 -0.17
C GLN A 211 -23.47 -6.93 1.26
N CYS A 212 -24.52 -7.31 2.00
CA CYS A 212 -24.38 -7.85 3.33
C CYS A 212 -24.00 -9.34 3.32
N LYS A 213 -23.17 -9.75 4.29
CA LYS A 213 -22.91 -11.16 4.57
C LYS A 213 -24.21 -11.87 4.97
N GLU A 214 -24.27 -13.18 4.71
CA GLU A 214 -25.45 -14.00 5.00
C GLU A 214 -25.92 -13.82 6.45
N GLY A 215 -27.24 -13.63 6.63
CA GLY A 215 -27.86 -13.41 7.95
C GLY A 215 -27.88 -11.95 8.42
N LEU A 216 -27.33 -11.02 7.64
CA LEU A 216 -27.42 -9.58 7.89
C LEU A 216 -28.30 -8.89 6.84
N GLU A 217 -28.99 -7.84 7.27
CA GLU A 217 -29.82 -6.97 6.46
C GLU A 217 -29.17 -5.59 6.33
N LEU A 218 -29.35 -4.97 5.16
CA LEU A 218 -28.82 -3.66 4.84
C LEU A 218 -29.77 -2.56 5.32
N PHE A 219 -29.24 -1.58 6.04
CA PHE A 219 -29.96 -0.39 6.49
C PHE A 219 -29.18 0.88 6.12
N MET A 220 -29.91 1.97 5.85
CA MET A 220 -29.34 3.31 5.63
C MET A 220 -29.21 4.02 6.98
N ARG A 221 -28.11 4.72 7.22
CA ARG A 221 -27.97 5.54 8.42
C ARG A 221 -28.69 6.88 8.24
N VAL A 222 -29.41 7.35 9.26
CA VAL A 222 -30.25 8.57 9.15
C VAL A 222 -29.41 9.85 9.04
N HIS A 223 -28.20 9.84 9.57
CA HIS A 223 -27.33 11.03 9.71
C HIS A 223 -26.01 10.93 8.97
N GLU A 224 -25.81 9.85 8.22
CA GLU A 224 -24.60 9.57 7.46
C GLU A 224 -25.08 9.03 6.11
N ASP A 225 -24.53 9.52 4.99
CA ASP A 225 -24.77 8.96 3.65
C ASP A 225 -24.01 7.62 3.51
N SER A 226 -24.31 6.68 4.40
CA SER A 226 -23.66 5.38 4.50
C SER A 226 -24.66 4.30 4.89
N SER A 227 -24.22 3.05 4.78
CA SER A 227 -25.03 1.88 5.09
C SER A 227 -24.39 1.00 6.15
N ILE A 228 -25.21 0.18 6.79
CA ILE A 228 -24.77 -0.79 7.78
C ILE A 228 -25.48 -2.12 7.58
N CYS A 229 -24.72 -3.20 7.71
CA CYS A 229 -25.25 -4.56 7.75
C CYS A 229 -25.42 -5.01 9.20
N VAL A 230 -26.65 -5.26 9.63
CA VAL A 230 -26.97 -5.77 10.99
C VAL A 230 -28.03 -6.86 10.92
N SER A 231 -28.17 -7.68 11.97
CA SER A 231 -29.27 -8.64 12.04
C SER A 231 -30.62 -7.92 12.03
N SER A 232 -31.68 -8.57 11.54
CA SER A 232 -33.02 -7.98 11.46
C SER A 232 -33.52 -7.47 12.82
N GLU A 233 -33.24 -8.21 13.91
CA GLU A 233 -33.62 -7.81 15.27
C GLU A 233 -32.91 -6.52 15.71
N LEU A 234 -31.61 -6.41 15.45
CA LEU A 234 -30.86 -5.21 15.79
C LEU A 234 -31.28 -4.03 14.91
N GLY A 235 -31.50 -4.26 13.61
CA GLY A 235 -32.00 -3.26 12.68
C GLY A 235 -33.32 -2.66 13.14
N GLN A 236 -34.27 -3.47 13.58
CA GLN A 236 -35.55 -2.99 14.16
C GLN A 236 -35.34 -2.09 15.38
N ARG A 237 -34.47 -2.50 16.31
CA ARG A 237 -34.14 -1.67 17.49
C ARG A 237 -33.48 -0.35 17.09
N LEU A 238 -32.58 -0.37 16.10
CA LEU A 238 -31.91 0.84 15.61
C LEU A 238 -32.89 1.78 14.88
N MET A 239 -33.89 1.24 14.18
CA MET A 239 -34.97 2.03 13.58
C MET A 239 -35.85 2.70 14.63
N GLU A 240 -36.23 1.99 15.70
CA GLU A 240 -36.98 2.57 16.83
C GLU A 240 -36.21 3.70 17.53
N LEU A 241 -34.88 3.61 17.55
CA LEU A 241 -33.98 4.64 18.07
C LEU A 241 -33.71 5.77 17.07
N GLY A 242 -34.22 5.70 15.84
CA GLY A 242 -33.99 6.69 14.80
C GLY A 242 -32.55 6.76 14.28
N VAL A 243 -31.78 5.67 14.43
CA VAL A 243 -30.38 5.59 13.99
C VAL A 243 -30.28 5.18 12.53
N VAL A 244 -31.17 4.29 12.10
CA VAL A 244 -31.19 3.73 10.74
C VAL A 244 -32.60 3.72 10.15
N THR A 245 -32.69 3.59 8.83
CA THR A 245 -33.92 3.35 8.07
C THR A 245 -33.73 2.18 7.10
N HIS A 246 -34.83 1.66 6.55
CA HIS A 246 -34.75 0.86 5.33
C HIS A 246 -34.39 1.75 4.13
N PHE A 247 -33.75 1.14 3.15
CA PHE A 247 -33.66 1.68 1.79
C PHE A 247 -35.04 1.72 1.12
#